data_AF-K3X430-F1
#
_entry.id   AF-K3X430-F1
#
_cell.length_a   1.000
_cell.length_b   1.000
_cell.length_c   1.000
_cell.angle_alpha   90.00
_cell.angle_beta   90.00
_cell.angle_gamma   90.00
#
_symmetry.space_group_name_H-M   'P 1'
#
loop_
_entity.id
_entity.type
_entity.pdbx_description
1 polymer ?
#
loop_
_entity_poly.entity_id
_entity_poly.type
_entity_poly.pdbx_seq_one_letter_code
_entity_poly.pdbx_strand_id
1 'polypeptide(L)'
;TVSTAVNSPLVQQTADFVREQLKSNDASHDWRHIERVWTLARTLAKEENVPEENLEIVDLAALLHDIDDWKYQTEDVKTKRAVQFLESQQVPSEKVARVMAIIDNMGFKEELGGNKREITVELVACKMPTDW
;
A
#
# COMPACT_ATOMS: atom_id res chain seq x y z
N THR A 1 -20.32 1.46 17.37
CA THR A 1 -20.34 2.44 16.25
C THR A 1 -18.91 2.81 15.92
N VAL A 2 -18.27 2.05 15.03
CA VAL A 2 -16.88 2.31 14.62
C VAL A 2 -16.94 3.14 13.35
N SER A 3 -16.84 4.46 13.49
CA SER A 3 -16.70 5.37 12.37
C SER A 3 -15.20 5.50 12.07
N THR A 4 -14.65 4.58 11.28
CA THR A 4 -13.31 4.69 10.68
C THR A 4 -13.40 5.46 9.36
N ALA A 5 -14.09 6.60 9.37
CA ALA A 5 -14.06 7.51 8.24
C ALA A 5 -12.65 8.12 8.19
N VAL A 6 -11.86 7.66 7.24
CA VAL A 6 -10.57 8.26 6.95
C VAL A 6 -10.83 9.66 6.42
N ASN A 7 -10.55 10.68 7.23
CA ASN A 7 -10.81 12.08 6.90
C ASN A 7 -9.75 12.71 5.98
N SER A 8 -8.96 11.89 5.27
CA SER A 8 -8.04 12.39 4.24
C SER A 8 -8.68 12.28 2.87
N PRO A 9 -8.91 13.41 2.17
CA PRO A 9 -9.38 13.40 0.78
C PRO A 9 -8.47 12.58 -0.14
N LEU A 10 -7.16 12.60 0.12
CA LEU A 10 -6.17 11.87 -0.67
C LEU A 10 -6.34 10.36 -0.53
N VAL A 11 -6.58 9.87 0.69
CA VAL A 11 -6.82 8.43 0.92
C VAL A 11 -8.10 7.97 0.23
N GLN A 12 -9.17 8.79 0.29
CA GLN A 12 -10.43 8.46 -0.39
C GLN A 12 -10.26 8.42 -1.92
N GLN A 13 -9.57 9.40 -2.49
CA GLN A 13 -9.23 9.43 -3.93
C GLN A 13 -8.40 8.21 -4.32
N THR A 14 -7.45 7.80 -3.47
CA THR A 14 -6.63 6.60 -3.69
C THR A 14 -7.48 5.33 -3.67
N ALA A 15 -8.39 5.21 -2.71
CA ALA A 15 -9.30 4.08 -2.62
C ALA A 15 -10.20 3.97 -3.87
N ASP A 16 -10.75 5.09 -4.34
CA ASP A 16 -11.59 5.12 -5.54
C ASP A 16 -10.80 4.82 -6.81
N PHE A 17 -9.57 5.33 -6.91
CA PHE A 17 -8.65 4.97 -7.99
C PHE A 17 -8.37 3.47 -8.02
N VAL A 18 -8.01 2.87 -6.89
CA VAL A 18 -7.73 1.42 -6.79
C VAL A 18 -8.96 0.59 -7.12
N ARG A 19 -10.15 0.97 -6.62
CA ARG A 19 -11.42 0.33 -7.00
C ARG A 19 -11.62 0.33 -8.51
N GLU A 20 -11.38 1.46 -9.16
CA GLU A 20 -11.55 1.59 -10.61
C GLU A 20 -10.56 0.70 -11.38
N GLN A 21 -9.29 0.66 -10.96
CA GLN A 21 -8.28 -0.18 -11.61
C GLN A 21 -8.61 -1.67 -11.47
N LEU A 22 -9.13 -2.09 -10.31
CA LEU A 22 -9.44 -3.50 -10.04
C LEU A 22 -10.76 -3.98 -10.64
N LYS A 23 -11.65 -3.09 -11.14
CA LYS A 23 -12.87 -3.49 -11.87
C LYS A 23 -12.58 -4.34 -13.11
N SER A 24 -11.37 -4.24 -13.64
CA SER A 24 -10.93 -4.97 -14.84
C SER A 24 -10.12 -6.24 -14.54
N ASN A 25 -9.85 -6.56 -13.26
CA ASN A 25 -8.95 -7.63 -12.84
C ASN A 25 -9.65 -8.93 -12.43
N ASP A 26 -8.86 -10.01 -12.45
CA ASP A 26 -9.23 -11.36 -12.06
C ASP A 26 -9.63 -11.46 -10.58
N ALA A 27 -10.50 -12.40 -10.23
CA ALA A 27 -11.18 -12.46 -8.92
C ALA A 27 -10.24 -12.63 -7.70
N SER A 28 -8.97 -13.00 -7.91
CA SER A 28 -7.99 -13.18 -6.83
C SER A 28 -7.40 -11.87 -6.29
N HIS A 29 -7.55 -10.75 -6.99
CA HIS A 29 -7.10 -9.41 -6.56
C HIS A 29 -8.27 -8.43 -6.53
N ASP A 30 -9.41 -8.87 -5.97
CA ASP A 30 -10.59 -8.03 -5.88
C ASP A 30 -10.46 -6.93 -4.82
N TRP A 31 -11.31 -5.91 -4.89
CA TRP A 31 -11.34 -4.82 -3.89
C TRP A 31 -11.38 -5.33 -2.45
N ARG A 32 -12.00 -6.49 -2.20
CA ARG A 32 -12.12 -7.06 -0.87
C ARG A 32 -10.76 -7.50 -0.33
N HIS A 33 -9.82 -7.95 -1.16
CA HIS A 33 -8.44 -8.21 -0.73
C HIS A 33 -7.79 -6.92 -0.21
N ILE A 34 -7.80 -5.86 -1.02
CA ILE A 34 -7.22 -4.56 -0.65
C ILE A 34 -7.85 -3.98 0.62
N GLU A 35 -9.19 -4.03 0.71
CA GLU A 35 -9.92 -3.50 1.86
C GLU A 35 -9.55 -4.22 3.17
N ARG A 36 -9.33 -5.53 3.13
CA ARG A 36 -8.85 -6.31 4.29
C ARG A 36 -7.44 -5.88 4.70
N VAL A 37 -6.52 -5.79 3.74
CA VAL A 37 -5.13 -5.38 4.00
C VAL A 37 -5.09 -3.97 4.58
N TRP A 38 -5.83 -3.03 3.99
CA TRP A 38 -5.92 -1.66 4.46
C TRP A 38 -6.48 -1.54 5.88
N THR A 39 -7.57 -2.25 6.18
CA THR A 39 -8.17 -2.26 7.53
C THR A 39 -7.22 -2.84 8.57
N LEU A 40 -6.50 -3.90 8.21
CA LEU A 40 -5.53 -4.55 9.09
C LEU A 40 -4.32 -3.65 9.34
N ALA A 41 -3.73 -3.09 8.28
CA ALA A 41 -2.60 -2.16 8.38
C ALA A 41 -2.93 -0.97 9.30
N ARG A 42 -4.16 -0.44 9.19
CA ARG A 42 -4.62 0.64 10.07
C ARG A 42 -4.79 0.22 11.52
N THR A 43 -5.28 -0.99 11.76
CA THR A 43 -5.40 -1.54 13.12
C THR A 43 -4.03 -1.67 13.76
N LEU A 44 -3.08 -2.27 13.05
CA LEU A 44 -1.72 -2.48 13.54
C LEU A 44 -0.96 -1.17 13.75
N ALA A 45 -1.10 -0.21 12.83
CA ALA A 45 -0.49 1.10 12.99
C ALA A 45 -0.96 1.83 14.26
N LYS A 46 -2.23 1.65 14.66
CA LYS A 46 -2.76 2.18 15.92
C LYS A 46 -2.20 1.44 17.13
N GLU A 47 -2.12 0.12 17.07
CA GLU A 47 -1.55 -0.70 18.15
C GLU A 47 -0.07 -0.38 18.40
N GLU A 48 0.69 -0.13 17.33
CA GLU A 48 2.10 0.29 17.39
C GLU A 48 2.30 1.78 17.69
N ASN A 49 1.23 2.53 17.97
CA ASN A 49 1.26 3.98 18.25
C ASN A 49 1.97 4.80 17.16
N VAL A 50 1.78 4.41 15.89
CA VAL A 50 2.28 5.19 14.75
C VAL A 50 1.68 6.61 14.81
N PRO A 51 2.50 7.67 14.68
CA PRO A 51 2.01 9.03 14.71
C PRO A 51 0.91 9.28 13.66
N GLU A 52 -0.08 10.10 13.99
CA GLU A 52 -1.24 10.36 13.11
C GLU A 52 -0.80 10.90 11.74
N GLU A 53 0.27 11.70 11.69
CA GLU A 53 0.87 12.23 10.46
C GLU A 53 1.44 11.14 9.53
N ASN A 54 1.74 9.96 10.07
CA ASN A 54 2.25 8.81 9.32
C ASN A 54 1.15 7.81 8.94
N LEU A 55 -0.04 7.88 9.56
CA LEU A 55 -1.15 6.98 9.21
C LEU A 55 -1.60 7.14 7.76
N GLU A 56 -1.57 8.38 7.23
CA GLU A 56 -1.87 8.60 5.81
C GLU A 56 -0.89 7.87 4.89
N ILE A 57 0.39 7.77 5.26
CA ILE A 57 1.40 7.03 4.47
C ILE A 57 1.11 5.53 4.51
N VAL A 58 0.73 5.00 5.67
CA VAL A 58 0.32 3.59 5.84
C VAL A 58 -0.92 3.28 5.00
N ASP A 59 -1.92 4.16 5.01
CA ASP A 59 -3.13 4.02 4.20
C ASP A 59 -2.79 3.96 2.69
N LEU A 60 -1.97 4.90 2.22
CA LEU A 60 -1.58 4.98 0.81
C LEU A 60 -0.78 3.75 0.38
N ALA A 61 0.16 3.29 1.21
CA ALA A 61 0.94 2.10 0.93
C ALA A 61 0.04 0.85 0.84
N ALA A 62 -0.86 0.66 1.82
CA ALA A 62 -1.76 -0.50 1.83
C ALA A 62 -2.75 -0.50 0.66
N LEU A 63 -3.24 0.67 0.23
CA LEU A 63 -4.14 0.77 -0.91
C LEU A 63 -3.42 0.49 -2.25
N LEU A 64 -2.18 0.97 -2.39
CA LEU A 64 -1.45 0.91 -3.66
C LEU A 64 -0.55 -0.33 -3.81
N HIS A 65 -0.34 -1.13 -2.76
CA HIS A 65 0.68 -2.20 -2.78
C HIS A 65 0.55 -3.21 -3.93
N ASP A 66 -0.69 -3.50 -4.34
CA ASP A 66 -0.99 -4.55 -5.32
C ASP A 66 -1.30 -3.98 -6.72
N ILE A 67 -1.25 -2.64 -6.88
CA ILE A 67 -1.60 -2.00 -8.15
C ILE A 67 -0.54 -2.22 -9.22
N ASP A 68 0.70 -2.50 -8.84
CA ASP A 68 1.84 -2.68 -9.75
C ASP A 68 2.25 -4.15 -9.91
N ASP A 69 1.39 -5.11 -9.54
CA ASP A 69 1.66 -6.54 -9.71
C ASP A 69 2.05 -6.88 -11.17
N TRP A 70 3.10 -7.68 -11.32
CA TRP A 70 3.85 -7.96 -12.56
C TRP A 70 2.99 -8.58 -13.66
N LYS A 71 1.82 -9.13 -13.32
CA LYS A 71 0.84 -9.64 -14.30
C LYS A 71 0.27 -8.56 -15.23
N TYR A 72 0.37 -7.29 -14.84
CA TYR A 72 -0.20 -6.15 -15.57
C TYR A 72 0.85 -5.19 -16.12
N GLN A 73 2.14 -5.48 -15.92
CA GLN A 73 3.22 -4.70 -16.48
C GLN A 73 3.42 -5.07 -17.95
N THR A 74 3.17 -4.12 -18.84
CA THR A 74 3.74 -4.15 -20.18
C THR A 74 5.17 -3.61 -20.09
N GLU A 75 6.11 -4.19 -20.83
CA GLU A 75 7.56 -3.92 -20.73
C GLU A 75 7.97 -2.43 -20.91
N ASP A 76 7.04 -1.55 -21.27
CA ASP A 76 7.28 -0.15 -21.65
C ASP A 76 7.02 0.86 -20.51
N VAL A 77 6.52 0.42 -19.34
CA VAL A 77 6.19 1.33 -18.24
C VAL A 77 7.39 1.50 -17.30
N LYS A 78 8.21 2.53 -17.54
CA LYS A 78 9.38 2.87 -16.69
C LYS A 78 9.04 3.34 -15.27
N THR A 79 7.80 3.77 -15.03
CA THR A 79 7.37 4.38 -13.75
C THR A 79 6.14 3.67 -13.21
N LYS A 80 6.22 3.20 -11.96
CA LYS A 80 5.12 2.52 -11.24
C LYS A 80 3.82 3.33 -11.28
N ARG A 81 2.67 2.69 -11.51
CA ARG A 81 1.35 3.35 -11.58
C ARG A 81 1.01 4.05 -10.28
N ALA A 82 1.44 3.49 -9.14
CA ALA A 82 1.33 4.14 -7.83
C ALA A 82 2.00 5.52 -7.82
N VAL A 83 3.21 5.64 -8.37
CA VAL A 83 3.95 6.92 -8.45
C VAL A 83 3.21 7.92 -9.33
N GLN A 84 2.81 7.50 -10.53
CA GLN A 84 2.08 8.37 -11.47
C GLN A 84 0.79 8.90 -10.85
N PHE A 85 0.05 8.04 -10.15
CA PHE A 85 -1.16 8.44 -9.45
C PHE A 85 -0.86 9.47 -8.36
N LEU A 86 0.10 9.20 -7.46
CA LEU A 86 0.42 10.12 -6.36
C LEU A 86 0.93 11.48 -6.86
N GLU A 87 1.75 11.50 -7.92
CA GLU A 87 2.20 12.73 -8.58
C GLU A 87 1.03 13.50 -9.19
N SER A 88 0.05 12.81 -9.80
CA SER A 88 -1.17 13.44 -10.34
C SER A 88 -2.04 14.09 -9.25
N GLN A 89 -1.97 13.57 -8.02
CA GLN A 89 -2.62 14.14 -6.84
C GLN A 89 -1.77 15.24 -6.16
N GLN A 90 -0.67 15.67 -6.80
CA GLN A 90 0.24 16.71 -6.30
C GLN A 90 0.87 16.37 -4.94
N VAL A 91 1.07 15.08 -4.66
CA VAL A 91 1.71 14.62 -3.42
C VAL A 91 3.20 15.00 -3.44
N PRO A 92 3.76 15.58 -2.36
CA PRO A 92 5.18 15.90 -2.29
C PRO A 92 6.07 14.67 -2.54
N SER A 93 7.14 14.85 -3.31
CA SER A 93 8.05 13.76 -3.72
C SER A 93 8.63 12.99 -2.53
N GLU A 94 8.89 13.65 -1.40
CA GLU A 94 9.33 13.00 -0.17
C GLU A 94 8.30 12.02 0.37
N LYS A 95 7.01 12.38 0.38
CA LYS A 95 5.92 11.50 0.81
C LYS A 95 5.74 10.34 -0.19
N VAL A 96 5.82 10.62 -1.49
CA VAL A 96 5.79 9.57 -2.53
C VAL A 96 6.92 8.56 -2.30
N ALA A 97 8.15 9.02 -2.08
CA ALA A 97 9.29 8.15 -1.81
C ALA A 97 9.09 7.27 -0.57
N ARG A 98 8.52 7.81 0.50
CA ARG A 98 8.18 7.04 1.71
C ARG A 98 7.14 5.96 1.44
N VAL A 99 6.06 6.30 0.71
CA VAL A 99 5.02 5.32 0.32
C VAL A 99 5.62 4.21 -0.53
N MET A 100 6.43 4.56 -1.53
CA MET A 100 7.08 3.57 -2.41
C MET A 100 8.06 2.69 -1.66
N ALA A 101 8.82 3.23 -0.71
CA ALA A 101 9.71 2.43 0.12
C ALA A 101 8.96 1.35 0.90
N ILE A 102 7.76 1.64 1.42
CA ILE A 102 6.94 0.63 2.11
C ILE A 102 6.45 -0.41 1.10
N ILE A 103 5.91 0.01 -0.04
CA ILE A 103 5.41 -0.89 -1.10
C ILE A 103 6.49 -1.85 -1.59
N ASP A 104 7.71 -1.36 -1.80
CA ASP A 104 8.83 -2.16 -2.29
C ASP A 104 9.22 -3.26 -1.30
N ASN A 105 9.14 -2.99 0.01
CA ASN A 105 9.45 -3.95 1.06
C ASN A 105 8.28 -4.89 1.44
N MET A 106 7.08 -4.70 0.88
CA MET A 106 5.92 -5.59 1.13
C MET A 106 5.87 -6.82 0.23
N GLY A 107 6.66 -6.85 -0.86
CA GLY A 107 6.69 -7.98 -1.79
C GLY A 107 7.52 -9.16 -1.27
N PHE A 108 6.91 -10.32 -1.12
CA PHE A 108 7.58 -11.60 -0.75
C PHE A 108 8.77 -11.99 -1.66
N LYS A 109 8.92 -11.35 -2.83
CA LYS A 109 9.96 -11.67 -3.82
C LYS A 109 11.38 -11.33 -3.36
N GLU A 110 11.56 -10.52 -2.31
CA GLU A 110 12.88 -10.16 -1.78
C GLU A 110 13.39 -11.08 -0.65
N GLU A 111 12.55 -11.97 -0.09
CA GLU A 111 12.96 -12.92 0.97
C GLU A 111 13.91 -14.03 0.45
N LEU A 112 14.19 -14.10 -0.86
CA LEU A 112 15.19 -15.01 -1.46
C LEU A 112 16.53 -14.33 -1.80
N GLY A 113 16.63 -13.01 -1.66
CA GLY A 113 17.81 -12.22 -2.04
C GLY A 113 18.51 -11.64 -0.82
N GLY A 114 19.19 -12.49 -0.05
CA GLY A 114 19.84 -12.14 1.20
C GLY A 114 20.66 -10.84 1.17
N ASN A 115 20.11 -9.77 1.75
CA ASN A 115 20.87 -8.69 2.37
C ASN A 115 20.03 -8.08 3.49
N LYS A 116 20.24 -8.61 4.70
CA LYS A 116 19.71 -8.03 5.95
C LYS A 116 20.15 -6.58 6.05
N ARG A 117 19.25 -5.64 5.77
CA ARG A 117 19.32 -4.30 6.34
C ARG A 117 18.45 -4.27 7.59
N GLU A 118 18.94 -3.51 8.56
CA GLU A 118 18.48 -3.48 9.95
C GLU A 118 16.96 -3.31 10.05
N ILE A 119 16.32 -4.22 10.77
CA ILE A 119 14.86 -4.31 10.88
C ILE A 119 14.38 -3.24 11.86
N THR A 120 13.70 -2.22 11.36
CA THR A 120 12.97 -1.25 12.19
C THR A 120 11.59 -1.78 12.57
N VAL A 121 11.04 -1.27 13.67
CA VAL A 121 9.79 -1.74 14.31
C VAL A 121 8.59 -1.71 13.35
N GLU A 122 8.61 -0.83 12.35
CA GLU A 122 7.61 -0.72 11.28
C GLU A 122 7.47 -1.98 10.41
N LEU A 123 8.50 -2.83 10.33
CA LEU A 123 8.50 -4.05 9.52
C LEU A 123 7.79 -5.24 10.18
N VAL A 124 7.63 -5.23 11.52
CA VAL A 124 7.07 -6.36 12.26
C VAL A 124 5.55 -6.45 12.06
N ALA A 125 4.89 -5.32 11.86
CA ALA A 125 3.44 -5.27 11.64
C ALA A 125 2.98 -5.94 10.33
N CYS A 126 3.84 -6.14 9.32
CA CYS A 126 3.45 -6.77 8.06
C CYS A 126 3.64 -8.29 7.99
N LYS A 127 4.13 -8.95 9.06
CA LYS A 127 4.25 -10.41 9.09
C LYS A 127 2.93 -11.09 9.42
N MET A 128 2.02 -11.13 8.46
CA MET A 128 0.83 -11.98 8.55
C MET A 128 1.01 -13.24 7.67
N PRO A 129 0.76 -14.45 8.19
CA PRO A 129 0.92 -15.70 7.44
C PRO A 129 -0.14 -15.81 6.35
N THR A 130 0.31 -15.92 5.10
CA THR A 130 -0.51 -16.03 3.88
C THR A 130 -0.94 -17.47 3.61
N ASP A 131 -1.55 -18.14 4.59
CA ASP A 131 -2.22 -19.43 4.39
C ASP A 131 -3.74 -19.24 4.55
N TRP A 132 -4.42 -18.79 3.48
CA TRP A 132 -5.78 -19.19 3.07
C TRP A 132 -6.18 -18.57 1.72
#